data_AF-A0A356T6Y5-F1
#
_entry.id   AF-A0A356T6Y5-F1
#
_cell.length_a   1.000
_cell.length_b   1.000
_cell.length_c   1.000
_cell.angle_alpha   90.00
_cell.angle_beta   90.00
_cell.angle_gamma   90.00
#
_symmetry.space_group_name_H-M   'P 1'
#
loop_
_entity.id
_entity.type
_entity.pdbx_description
1 polymer ?
#
loop_
_entity_poly.entity_id
_entity_poly.type
_entity_poly.pdbx_seq_one_letter_code
_entity_poly.pdbx_strand_id
1 'polypeptide(L)'
;MEAAAIVCVVGIILAVFIPTFIQQLRTSKTSEAAEHLELLHQRAAAYFMATHTAAPPADEEEADEDGEAPPARPSVLLRRCLPPTAGPTPRNPSREPAPVDFASEETPGHATWAALGFQPEIPLRYSYSFEPTASGCGLRSPAGTYLLTLRAEGDLDADGERSVFERRSTATEDGELEPFGILYVRDRAE
;
A
#
# COMPACT_ATOMS: atom_id res chain seq x y z
N MET A 1 -0.65 36.78 45.63
CA MET A 1 0.00 35.45 45.69
C MET A 1 -0.61 34.45 44.71
N GLU A 2 -1.92 34.52 44.43
CA GLU A 2 -2.59 33.57 43.51
C GLU A 2 -2.02 33.58 42.08
N ALA A 3 -1.76 34.76 41.48
CA ALA A 3 -1.22 34.84 40.13
C ALA A 3 0.15 34.15 39.97
N ALA A 4 1.03 34.27 40.96
CA ALA A 4 2.35 33.64 40.92
C ALA A 4 2.26 32.11 41.05
N ALA A 5 1.35 31.62 41.89
CA ALA A 5 1.10 30.18 42.04
C ALA A 5 0.53 29.57 40.74
N ILE A 6 -0.42 30.25 40.09
CA ILE A 6 -1.00 29.81 38.82
C ILE A 6 0.06 29.72 37.72
N VAL A 7 0.92 30.73 37.58
CA VAL A 7 2.01 30.73 36.59
C VAL A 7 2.99 29.57 36.84
N CYS A 8 3.33 29.29 38.10
CA CYS A 8 4.21 28.17 38.43
C CYS A 8 3.59 26.82 38.06
N VAL A 9 2.31 26.62 38.36
CA VAL A 9 1.59 25.37 38.03
C VAL A 9 1.50 25.18 36.51
N VAL A 10 1.15 26.23 35.76
CA VAL A 10 1.09 26.17 34.29
C VAL A 10 2.48 25.86 33.71
N GLY A 11 3.54 26.47 34.24
CA GLY A 11 4.91 26.21 33.79
C GLY A 11 5.34 24.75 33.97
N ILE A 12 5.01 24.15 35.13
CA ILE A 12 5.30 22.73 35.40
C ILE A 12 4.51 21.83 34.45
N ILE A 13 3.22 22.11 34.24
CA ILE A 13 2.38 21.35 33.31
C ILE A 13 2.95 21.39 31.89
N LEU A 14 3.29 22.59 31.38
CA LEU A 14 3.84 22.75 30.03
C LEU A 14 5.20 22.05 29.87
N ALA A 15 6.06 22.11 30.89
CA ALA A 15 7.37 21.47 30.87
C ALA A 15 7.28 19.94 30.74
N VAL A 16 6.22 19.32 31.26
CA VAL A 16 5.96 17.87 31.12
C VAL A 16 5.19 17.56 29.83
N PHE A 17 4.25 18.43 29.45
CA PHE A 17 3.32 18.15 28.35
C PHE A 17 3.98 18.31 26.98
N ILE A 18 4.80 19.35 26.77
CA ILE A 18 5.42 19.63 25.46
C ILE A 18 6.30 18.47 24.98
N PRO A 19 7.24 17.92 25.78
CA PRO A 19 8.07 16.80 25.34
C PRO A 19 7.25 15.55 25.01
N THR A 20 6.23 15.25 25.82
CA THR A 20 5.35 14.09 25.61
C THR A 20 4.55 14.22 24.33
N PHE A 21 4.01 15.40 24.05
CA PHE A 21 3.25 15.69 22.82
C PHE A 21 4.12 15.55 21.56
N ILE A 22 5.34 16.10 21.58
CA ILE A 22 6.29 15.96 20.46
C ILE A 22 6.64 14.49 20.22
N GLN A 23 6.88 13.73 21.29
CA GLN A 23 7.18 12.30 21.17
C GLN A 23 6.01 11.54 20.53
N GLN A 24 4.78 11.81 20.95
CA GLN A 24 3.59 11.16 20.37
C GLN A 24 3.40 11.49 18.89
N LEU A 25 3.63 12.75 18.50
CA LEU A 25 3.58 13.15 17.09
C LEU A 25 4.63 12.41 16.26
N ARG A 26 5.85 12.27 16.77
CA ARG A 26 6.93 11.53 16.08
C ARG A 26 6.61 10.05 15.93
N THR A 27 6.13 9.39 16.98
CA THR A 27 5.71 8.00 16.89
C THR A 27 4.57 7.82 15.90
N SER A 28 3.59 8.74 15.90
CA SER A 28 2.45 8.71 14.97
C SER A 28 2.85 8.88 13.51
N LYS A 29 3.81 9.78 13.21
CA LYS A 29 4.34 9.94 11.85
C LYS A 29 4.93 8.63 11.33
N THR A 30 5.73 7.94 12.14
CA THR A 30 6.39 6.70 11.71
C THR A 30 5.49 5.46 11.75
N SER A 31 4.44 5.46 12.58
CA SER A 31 3.50 4.35 12.64
C SER A 31 2.61 4.31 11.40
N GLU A 32 2.25 5.47 10.83
CA GLU A 32 1.45 5.59 9.60
C GLU A 32 2.02 4.69 8.48
N ALA A 33 3.30 4.85 8.15
CA ALA A 33 3.93 4.09 7.07
C ALA A 33 3.94 2.58 7.36
N ALA A 34 4.29 2.17 8.58
CA ALA A 34 4.35 0.77 8.95
C ALA A 34 2.96 0.09 8.91
N GLU A 35 1.94 0.78 9.43
CA GLU A 35 0.56 0.28 9.47
C GLU A 35 -0.03 0.14 8.07
N HIS A 36 0.16 1.13 7.19
CA HIS A 36 -0.38 1.06 5.84
C HIS A 36 0.37 0.09 4.93
N LEU A 37 1.68 -0.11 5.14
CA LEU A 37 2.43 -1.17 4.45
C LEU A 37 2.01 -2.57 4.92
N GLU A 38 1.60 -2.73 6.18
CA GLU A 38 0.96 -3.95 6.68
C GLU A 38 -0.41 -4.16 6.04
N LEU A 39 -1.25 -3.14 6.01
CA LEU A 39 -2.53 -3.19 5.34
C LEU A 39 -2.37 -3.59 3.86
N LEU A 40 -1.46 -2.94 3.13
CA LEU A 40 -1.18 -3.27 1.73
C LEU A 40 -0.72 -4.72 1.56
N HIS A 41 0.15 -5.21 2.44
CA HIS A 41 0.59 -6.61 2.39
C HIS A 41 -0.58 -7.57 2.59
N GLN A 42 -1.44 -7.34 3.59
CA GLN A 42 -2.61 -8.18 3.85
C GLN A 42 -3.59 -8.18 2.67
N ARG A 43 -3.84 -7.00 2.08
CA ARG A 43 -4.68 -6.86 0.88
C ARG A 43 -4.08 -7.59 -0.32
N ALA A 44 -2.77 -7.46 -0.53
CA ALA A 44 -2.05 -8.16 -1.59
C ALA A 44 -2.08 -9.68 -1.40
N ALA A 45 -1.88 -10.17 -0.18
CA ALA A 45 -1.96 -11.59 0.13
C ALA A 45 -3.37 -12.14 -0.11
N ALA A 46 -4.40 -11.42 0.32
CA ALA A 46 -5.79 -11.79 0.05
C ALA A 46 -6.09 -11.83 -1.46
N TYR A 47 -5.66 -10.82 -2.22
CA TYR A 47 -5.80 -10.79 -3.67
C TYR A 47 -5.04 -11.96 -4.35
N PHE A 48 -3.84 -12.28 -3.87
CA PHE A 48 -3.00 -13.33 -4.41
C PHE A 48 -3.61 -14.73 -4.24
N MET A 49 -4.22 -14.99 -3.07
CA MET A 49 -4.90 -16.26 -2.78
C MET A 49 -6.28 -16.37 -3.43
N ALA A 50 -6.91 -15.25 -3.78
CA ALA A 50 -8.20 -15.24 -4.45
C ALA A 50 -8.14 -15.95 -5.81
N THR A 51 -9.28 -16.54 -6.18
CA THR A 51 -9.47 -17.07 -7.53
C THR A 51 -10.02 -15.97 -8.42
N HIS A 52 -9.36 -15.72 -9.54
CA HIS A 52 -9.73 -14.73 -10.54
C HIS A 52 -10.31 -15.42 -11.76
N THR A 53 -11.15 -14.72 -12.52
CA THR A 53 -11.71 -15.24 -13.78
C THR A 53 -11.17 -14.43 -14.95
N ALA A 54 -10.62 -15.10 -15.95
CA ALA A 54 -10.32 -14.50 -17.24
C ALA A 54 -11.39 -14.87 -18.26
N ALA A 55 -11.70 -13.92 -19.13
CA ALA A 55 -12.39 -14.22 -20.36
C ALA A 55 -11.56 -15.24 -21.15
N PRO A 56 -12.19 -16.24 -21.79
CA PRO A 56 -11.48 -17.15 -22.66
C PRO A 56 -10.75 -16.36 -23.76
N PRO A 57 -9.58 -16.82 -24.24
CA PRO A 57 -8.93 -16.18 -25.37
C PRO A 57 -9.92 -16.06 -26.52
N ALA A 58 -9.98 -14.86 -27.11
CA ALA A 58 -10.71 -14.62 -28.34
C ALA A 58 -9.93 -15.31 -29.46
N ASP A 59 -10.10 -16.62 -29.60
CA ASP A 59 -9.73 -17.27 -30.85
C ASP A 59 -10.58 -16.63 -31.95
N GLU A 60 -9.96 -16.35 -33.10
CA GLU A 60 -10.61 -15.76 -34.26
C GLU A 60 -11.96 -16.43 -34.50
N GLU A 61 -13.03 -15.64 -34.46
CA GLU A 61 -14.41 -16.09 -34.58
C GLU A 61 -14.59 -16.79 -35.93
N GLU A 62 -14.53 -18.12 -35.98
CA GLU A 62 -15.16 -18.85 -37.09
C GLU A 62 -16.67 -18.72 -36.90
N ALA A 63 -17.25 -17.76 -37.61
CA ALA A 63 -18.69 -17.61 -37.71
C ALA A 63 -19.25 -18.85 -38.42
N ASP A 64 -19.96 -19.71 -37.68
CA ASP A 64 -20.75 -20.78 -38.28
C ASP A 64 -21.77 -20.16 -39.26
N GLU A 65 -21.82 -20.70 -40.48
CA GLU A 65 -22.65 -20.22 -41.60
C GLU A 65 -24.17 -20.23 -41.29
N ASP A 66 -24.57 -20.91 -40.22
CA ASP A 66 -25.97 -21.12 -39.80
C ASP A 66 -26.52 -20.08 -38.81
N GLY A 67 -25.73 -19.08 -38.38
CA GLY A 67 -26.22 -17.97 -37.55
C GLY A 67 -26.66 -18.34 -36.12
N GLU A 68 -26.31 -19.54 -35.66
CA GLU A 68 -26.49 -19.97 -34.28
C GLU A 68 -25.37 -19.39 -33.41
N ALA A 69 -25.70 -18.74 -32.30
CA ALA A 69 -24.69 -18.20 -31.40
C ALA A 69 -23.87 -19.36 -30.80
N PRO A 70 -22.52 -19.31 -30.86
CA PRO A 70 -21.69 -20.39 -30.33
C PRO A 70 -21.95 -20.60 -28.83
N PRO A 71 -21.80 -21.83 -28.32
CA PRO A 71 -22.00 -22.10 -26.90
C PRO A 71 -21.04 -21.26 -26.05
N ALA A 72 -21.55 -20.68 -24.97
CA ALA A 72 -20.74 -19.89 -24.05
C ALA A 72 -19.55 -20.71 -23.54
N ARG A 73 -18.33 -20.28 -23.86
CA ARG A 73 -17.09 -20.93 -23.42
C ARG A 73 -16.94 -20.77 -21.89
N PRO A 74 -16.51 -21.83 -21.16
CA PRO A 74 -16.32 -21.74 -19.72
C PRO A 74 -15.19 -20.75 -19.38
N SER A 75 -15.40 -19.90 -18.38
CA SER A 75 -14.37 -18.97 -17.89
C SER A 75 -13.19 -19.72 -17.29
N VAL A 76 -11.98 -19.20 -17.51
CA VAL A 76 -10.75 -19.78 -16.96
C VAL A 76 -10.52 -19.23 -15.56
N LEU A 77 -10.36 -20.14 -14.59
CA LEU A 77 -9.99 -19.78 -13.21
C LEU A 77 -8.48 -19.60 -13.08
N LEU A 78 -8.06 -18.43 -12.62
CA LEU A 78 -6.68 -18.03 -12.40
C LEU A 78 -6.41 -17.87 -10.90
N ARG A 79 -5.16 -18.11 -10.48
CA ARG A 79 -4.71 -18.03 -9.08
C ARG A 79 -3.32 -17.45 -9.00
N ARG A 80 -2.90 -17.00 -7.81
CA ARG A 80 -1.57 -16.42 -7.56
C ARG A 80 -1.33 -15.24 -8.48
N CYS A 81 -2.28 -14.31 -8.44
CA CYS A 81 -2.29 -13.13 -9.27
C CYS A 81 -1.79 -11.92 -8.49
N LEU A 82 -1.04 -11.04 -9.14
CA LEU A 82 -0.80 -9.69 -8.65
C LEU A 82 -1.29 -8.68 -9.70
N PRO A 83 -1.94 -7.58 -9.27
CA PRO A 83 -2.32 -6.51 -10.18
C PRO A 83 -1.06 -5.80 -10.72
N PRO A 84 -1.19 -4.95 -11.75
CA PRO A 84 -0.08 -4.12 -12.24
C PRO A 84 0.50 -3.18 -11.18
N THR A 85 1.69 -2.65 -11.45
CA THR A 85 2.34 -1.63 -10.62
C THR A 85 1.43 -0.41 -10.42
N ALA A 86 1.45 0.16 -9.23
CA ALA A 86 0.75 1.40 -8.91
C ALA A 86 1.55 2.31 -7.97
N GLY A 87 1.24 3.59 -8.01
CA GLY A 87 1.92 4.63 -7.25
C GLY A 87 3.19 5.17 -7.90
N PRO A 88 3.92 6.05 -7.20
CA PRO A 88 3.61 6.56 -5.86
C PRO A 88 2.29 7.35 -5.81
N THR A 89 1.44 7.06 -4.82
CA THR A 89 0.14 7.71 -4.60
C THR A 89 0.01 8.19 -3.16
N PRO A 90 -0.21 9.50 -2.91
CA PRO A 90 -0.21 10.59 -3.89
C PRO A 90 1.18 10.73 -4.54
N ARG A 91 1.27 11.35 -5.73
CA ARG A 91 2.56 11.51 -6.43
C ARG A 91 3.56 12.36 -5.65
N ASN A 92 3.05 13.34 -4.93
CA ASN A 92 3.86 14.22 -4.09
C ASN A 92 3.36 14.08 -2.64
N PRO A 93 4.18 13.52 -1.73
CA PRO A 93 3.83 13.47 -0.32
C PRO A 93 3.79 14.90 0.23
N SER A 94 3.02 15.10 1.30
CA SER A 94 2.88 16.39 1.98
C SER A 94 3.24 16.25 3.45
N ARG A 95 3.89 17.29 3.99
CA ARG A 95 4.20 17.39 5.42
C ARG A 95 2.92 17.36 6.27
N GLU A 96 1.91 18.09 5.83
CA GLU A 96 0.59 18.06 6.43
C GLU A 96 -0.22 16.91 5.85
N PRO A 97 -0.88 16.09 6.69
CA PRO A 97 -1.66 14.96 6.20
C PRO A 97 -2.85 15.42 5.36
N ALA A 98 -3.02 14.82 4.18
CA ALA A 98 -4.06 15.16 3.21
C ALA A 98 -4.93 13.94 2.87
N PRO A 99 -6.25 14.10 2.69
CA PRO A 99 -7.09 13.01 2.21
C PRO A 99 -6.72 12.67 0.76
N VAL A 100 -6.71 11.38 0.43
CA VAL A 100 -6.43 10.88 -0.92
C VAL A 100 -7.45 9.80 -1.25
N ASP A 101 -8.12 9.96 -2.39
CA ASP A 101 -9.04 8.96 -2.92
C ASP A 101 -8.28 8.04 -3.88
N PHE A 102 -7.98 6.82 -3.43
CA PHE A 102 -7.27 5.82 -4.23
C PHE A 102 -8.18 5.13 -5.24
N ALA A 103 -9.49 5.16 -5.02
CA ALA A 103 -10.49 4.55 -5.89
C ALA A 103 -10.90 5.45 -7.06
N SER A 104 -10.68 6.77 -6.95
CA SER A 104 -10.94 7.71 -8.04
C SER A 104 -10.17 7.33 -9.31
N GLU A 105 -10.85 7.34 -10.46
CA GLU A 105 -10.25 7.06 -11.78
C GLU A 105 -9.12 8.05 -12.14
N GLU A 106 -9.15 9.26 -11.55
CA GLU A 106 -8.13 10.29 -11.72
C GLU A 106 -6.82 9.93 -11.02
N THR A 107 -6.86 9.02 -10.04
CA THR A 107 -5.68 8.60 -9.29
C THR A 107 -4.84 7.62 -10.13
N PRO A 108 -3.55 7.91 -10.37
CA PRO A 108 -2.67 6.97 -11.05
C PRO A 108 -2.61 5.62 -10.35
N GLY A 109 -2.85 4.55 -11.10
CA GLY A 109 -2.91 3.20 -10.56
C GLY A 109 -4.21 2.84 -9.84
N HIS A 110 -5.29 3.64 -9.98
CA HIS A 110 -6.59 3.37 -9.33
C HIS A 110 -7.09 1.94 -9.56
N ALA A 111 -6.89 1.36 -10.76
CA ALA A 111 -7.31 -0.01 -11.05
C ALA A 111 -6.63 -1.03 -10.12
N THR A 112 -5.34 -0.85 -9.83
CA THR A 112 -4.61 -1.67 -8.86
C THR A 112 -5.09 -1.42 -7.44
N TRP A 113 -5.26 -0.15 -7.04
CA TRP A 113 -5.73 0.18 -5.69
C TRP A 113 -7.13 -0.35 -5.41
N ALA A 114 -8.04 -0.22 -6.39
CA ALA A 114 -9.37 -0.78 -6.36
C ALA A 114 -9.35 -2.32 -6.33
N ALA A 115 -8.51 -2.96 -7.15
CA ALA A 115 -8.33 -4.41 -7.13
C ALA A 115 -7.85 -4.94 -5.76
N LEU A 116 -6.95 -4.20 -5.09
CA LEU A 116 -6.49 -4.51 -3.75
C LEU A 116 -7.50 -4.09 -2.66
N GLY A 117 -8.47 -3.23 -2.98
CA GLY A 117 -9.35 -2.61 -1.99
C GLY A 117 -8.58 -1.75 -0.98
N PHE A 118 -7.51 -1.07 -1.43
CA PHE A 118 -6.69 -0.22 -0.59
C PHE A 118 -7.22 1.22 -0.59
N GLN A 119 -7.80 1.63 0.54
CA GLN A 119 -8.25 3.00 0.80
C GLN A 119 -8.00 3.30 2.28
N PRO A 120 -6.91 4.00 2.61
CA PRO A 120 -6.67 4.51 3.96
C PRO A 120 -7.84 5.35 4.48
N GLU A 121 -8.21 5.13 5.73
CA GLU A 121 -9.31 5.85 6.40
C GLU A 121 -8.88 7.20 6.98
N ILE A 122 -7.56 7.42 7.11
CA ILE A 122 -6.99 8.64 7.64
C ILE A 122 -6.26 9.44 6.54
N PRO A 123 -6.21 10.78 6.65
CA PRO A 123 -5.35 11.63 5.84
C PRO A 123 -3.87 11.19 5.90
N LEU A 124 -3.20 11.21 4.75
CA LEU A 124 -1.87 10.64 4.54
C LEU A 124 -0.76 11.69 4.47
N ARG A 125 0.41 11.35 5.02
CA ARG A 125 1.68 12.07 4.82
C ARG A 125 2.61 11.37 3.82
N TYR A 126 2.47 10.05 3.71
CA TYR A 126 3.29 9.23 2.83
C TYR A 126 2.62 8.98 1.49
N SER A 127 3.46 8.86 0.46
CA SER A 127 3.15 8.26 -0.82
C SER A 127 3.35 6.76 -0.76
N TYR A 128 2.42 5.98 -1.32
CA TYR A 128 2.49 4.52 -1.35
C TYR A 128 2.68 4.00 -2.76
N SER A 129 3.55 2.99 -2.91
CA SER A 129 3.82 2.30 -4.17
C SER A 129 3.64 0.79 -4.01
N PHE A 130 3.02 0.18 -5.02
CA PHE A 130 2.84 -1.25 -5.17
C PHE A 130 3.66 -1.70 -6.38
N GLU A 131 4.78 -2.39 -6.15
CA GLU A 131 5.79 -2.70 -7.15
C GLU A 131 6.00 -4.22 -7.25
N PRO A 132 5.13 -4.97 -7.95
CA PRO A 132 5.35 -6.38 -8.21
C PRO A 132 6.50 -6.55 -9.20
N THR A 133 7.30 -7.62 -9.06
CA THR A 133 8.36 -7.96 -10.03
C THR A 133 7.78 -8.41 -11.37
N ALA A 134 6.56 -8.96 -11.34
CA ALA A 134 5.74 -9.28 -12.50
C ALA A 134 4.25 -9.21 -12.11
N SER A 135 3.41 -8.70 -13.00
CA SER A 135 1.96 -8.70 -12.85
C SER A 135 1.32 -9.87 -13.58
N GLY A 136 0.05 -10.15 -13.28
CA GLY A 136 -0.68 -11.29 -13.83
C GLY A 136 -0.65 -12.49 -12.88
N CYS A 137 -0.98 -13.66 -13.40
CA CYS A 137 -1.32 -14.85 -12.62
C CYS A 137 -0.31 -15.99 -12.76
N GLY A 138 -0.42 -16.99 -11.88
CA GLY A 138 0.48 -18.14 -11.89
C GLY A 138 1.88 -17.84 -11.36
N LEU A 139 2.05 -16.72 -10.65
CA LEU A 139 3.33 -16.27 -10.12
C LEU A 139 3.91 -17.26 -9.09
N ARG A 140 5.24 -17.33 -9.03
CA ARG A 140 6.04 -18.10 -8.05
C ARG A 140 7.28 -17.31 -7.68
N SER A 141 7.77 -17.51 -6.46
CA SER A 141 9.05 -16.96 -6.02
C SER A 141 10.13 -18.04 -6.07
N PRO A 142 11.22 -17.85 -6.82
CA PRO A 142 12.44 -18.61 -6.58
C PRO A 142 12.92 -18.46 -5.13
N ALA A 143 13.58 -19.49 -4.59
CA ALA A 143 14.11 -19.45 -3.23
C ALA A 143 15.04 -18.25 -3.03
N GLY A 144 14.83 -17.50 -1.94
CA GLY A 144 15.63 -16.31 -1.61
C GLY A 144 15.29 -15.06 -2.43
N THR A 145 14.21 -15.08 -3.22
CA THR A 145 13.73 -13.92 -3.98
C THR A 145 12.36 -13.43 -3.47
N TYR A 146 11.93 -12.28 -3.97
CA TYR A 146 10.64 -11.66 -3.64
C TYR A 146 9.85 -11.38 -4.92
N LEU A 147 8.53 -11.33 -4.81
CA LEU A 147 7.60 -11.03 -5.91
C LEU A 147 7.02 -9.63 -5.84
N LEU A 148 7.06 -9.01 -4.67
CA LEU A 148 6.40 -7.73 -4.43
C LEU A 148 7.24 -6.86 -3.51
N THR A 149 7.41 -5.61 -3.91
CA THR A 149 7.91 -4.54 -3.07
C THR A 149 6.78 -3.54 -2.81
N LEU A 150 6.55 -3.25 -1.54
CA LEU A 150 5.65 -2.20 -1.07
C LEU A 150 6.52 -1.09 -0.49
N ARG A 151 6.33 0.14 -0.95
CA ARG A 151 7.13 1.28 -0.50
C ARG A 151 6.23 2.40 0.01
N ALA A 152 6.66 3.04 1.10
CA ALA A 152 6.11 4.31 1.57
C ALA A 152 7.20 5.37 1.60
N GLU A 153 6.94 6.54 1.05
CA GLU A 153 7.89 7.67 0.97
C GLU A 153 7.25 8.95 1.49
N GLY A 154 7.91 9.66 2.40
CA GLY A 154 7.39 10.91 2.97
C GLY A 154 8.49 11.88 3.35
N ASP A 155 8.26 13.17 3.11
CA ASP A 155 9.11 14.28 3.53
C ASP A 155 8.46 14.92 4.78
N LEU A 156 8.90 14.48 5.96
CA LEU A 156 8.22 14.74 7.24
C LEU A 156 8.57 16.10 7.87
N ASP A 157 9.66 16.72 7.42
CA ASP A 157 10.21 17.99 7.91
C ASP A 157 10.38 19.04 6.81
N ALA A 158 10.07 18.69 5.55
CA ALA A 158 10.09 19.56 4.38
C ALA A 158 11.50 20.06 4.00
N ASP A 159 12.52 19.23 4.23
CA ASP A 159 13.90 19.52 3.85
C ASP A 159 14.27 18.96 2.46
N GLY A 160 13.36 18.20 1.83
CA GLY A 160 13.52 17.58 0.52
C GLY A 160 14.13 16.18 0.55
N GLU A 161 14.57 15.70 1.72
CA GLU A 161 14.97 14.31 1.94
C GLU A 161 13.75 13.47 2.35
N ARG A 162 13.60 12.29 1.75
CA ARG A 162 12.43 11.43 1.98
C ARG A 162 12.78 10.29 2.90
N SER A 163 12.01 10.13 3.97
CA SER A 163 11.98 8.88 4.71
C SER A 163 11.34 7.79 3.87
N VAL A 164 12.06 6.68 3.70
CA VAL A 164 11.61 5.53 2.90
C VAL A 164 11.42 4.32 3.78
N PHE A 165 10.23 3.73 3.68
CA PHE A 165 9.88 2.45 4.29
C PHE A 165 9.63 1.43 3.19
N GLU A 166 10.21 0.25 3.30
CA GLU A 166 10.06 -0.80 2.30
C GLU A 166 9.76 -2.15 2.96
N ARG A 167 8.69 -2.78 2.51
CA ARG A 167 8.36 -4.16 2.83
C ARG A 167 8.34 -4.99 1.56
N ARG A 168 8.97 -6.15 1.61
CA ARG A 168 8.95 -7.11 0.50
C ARG A 168 8.09 -8.31 0.86
N SER A 169 7.54 -8.96 -0.16
CA SER A 169 6.76 -10.20 0.01
C SER A 169 7.22 -11.27 -0.98
N THR A 170 7.17 -12.52 -0.55
CA THR A 170 7.52 -13.71 -1.34
C THR A 170 6.36 -14.69 -1.30
N ALA A 171 6.27 -15.56 -2.32
CA ALA A 171 5.27 -16.62 -2.36
C ALA A 171 5.85 -17.93 -1.83
N THR A 172 5.15 -18.54 -0.88
CA THR A 172 5.49 -19.87 -0.34
C THR A 172 5.18 -20.98 -1.35
N GLU A 173 5.64 -22.20 -1.06
CA GLU A 173 5.30 -23.38 -1.88
C GLU A 173 3.78 -23.65 -1.89
N ASP A 174 3.11 -23.39 -0.77
CA ASP A 174 1.65 -23.49 -0.61
C ASP A 174 0.88 -22.41 -1.38
N GLY A 175 1.60 -21.41 -1.93
CA GLY A 175 1.02 -20.34 -2.75
C GLY A 175 0.44 -19.19 -1.93
N GLU A 176 0.86 -19.04 -0.67
CA GLU A 176 0.56 -17.89 0.16
C GLU A 176 1.60 -16.78 -0.06
N LEU A 177 1.21 -15.53 0.09
CA LEU A 177 2.12 -14.39 0.01
C LEU A 177 2.51 -13.96 1.43
N GLU A 178 3.78 -14.08 1.78
CA GLU A 178 4.29 -13.78 3.12
C GLU A 178 5.35 -12.68 3.09
N PRO A 179 5.57 -11.95 4.21
CA PRO A 179 6.64 -10.96 4.30
C PRO A 179 8.02 -11.60 4.08
N PHE A 180 8.86 -10.96 3.28
CA PHE A 180 10.24 -11.37 3.02
C PHE A 180 11.23 -10.43 3.74
N GLY A 181 11.87 -10.95 4.79
CA GLY A 181 12.83 -10.19 5.60
C GLY A 181 12.15 -9.21 6.56
N ILE A 182 12.87 -8.14 6.91
CA ILE A 182 12.40 -7.09 7.84
C ILE A 182 11.82 -5.90 7.07
N LEU A 183 11.07 -5.05 7.77
CA LEU A 183 10.73 -3.72 7.29
C LEU A 183 12.02 -2.89 7.20
N TYR A 184 12.40 -2.47 6.00
CA TYR A 184 13.56 -1.62 5.79
C TYR A 184 13.15 -0.16 5.96
N VAL A 185 13.95 0.61 6.69
CA VAL A 185 13.75 2.05 6.91
C VAL A 185 15.03 2.77 6.52
N ARG A 186 14.93 3.79 5.66
CA ARG A 186 16.03 4.67 5.27
C ARG A 186 15.69 6.12 5.57
N ASP A 187 16.73 6.90 5.85
CA ASP A 187 16.68 8.37 5.93
C ASP A 187 15.54 8.86 6.81
N ARG A 188 15.53 8.33 8.05
CA ARG A 188 14.52 8.64 9.06
C ARG A 188 14.69 10.09 9.52
N ALA A 189 13.99 10.99 8.85
CA ALA A 189 13.83 12.38 9.26
C ALA A 189 12.79 12.46 10.40
N GLU A 190 13.09 13.18 11.49
CA GLU A 190 12.28 13.26 12.72
C GLU A 190 11.60 14.63 12.97
#